data_AF-A0A1F8J102-F1
#
_entry.id   AF-A0A1F8J102-F1
#
_cell.length_a   1.000
_cell.length_b   1.000
_cell.length_c   1.000
_cell.angle_alpha   90.00
_cell.angle_beta   90.00
_cell.angle_gamma   90.00
#
_symmetry.space_group_name_H-M   'P 1'
#
loop_
_entity.id
_entity.type
_entity.pdbx_description
1 polymer ?
#
loop_
_entity_poly.entity_id
_entity_poly.type
_entity_poly.pdbx_seq_one_letter_code
_entity_poly.pdbx_strand_id
1 'polypeptide(L)'
;MKLSKELLIRESGHTGFRVEIVEKVWHLMNVLEGINAHPFLQERLVLKGGTALNLFVFDLPRLSVDINLNYIGMPDREGMMSERPLIEKALEAVFQRENLTIHRIPTKHAGGKWQLKYQGVLGNQGNLEVDLNFMFRIPLWDI
;
A
#
# COMPACT_ATOMS: atom_id res chain seq x y z
N MET A 1 -13.94 -5.81 -6.80
CA MET A 1 -15.23 -6.35 -6.28
C MET A 1 -15.68 -5.47 -5.12
N LYS A 2 -16.98 -5.13 -4.99
CA LYS A 2 -17.44 -4.29 -3.86
C LYS A 2 -17.47 -5.13 -2.58
N LEU A 3 -16.72 -4.71 -1.58
CA LEU A 3 -16.64 -5.40 -0.28
C LEU A 3 -18.01 -5.32 0.43
N SER A 4 -18.55 -6.46 0.86
CA SER A 4 -19.82 -6.50 1.60
C SER A 4 -19.58 -6.84 3.07
N LYS A 5 -20.49 -6.39 3.93
CA LYS A 5 -20.44 -6.67 5.37
C LYS A 5 -20.54 -8.17 5.65
N GLU A 6 -21.37 -8.88 4.89
CA GLU A 6 -21.58 -10.33 5.02
C GLU A 6 -20.29 -11.09 4.68
N LEU A 7 -19.60 -10.69 3.61
CA LEU A 7 -18.31 -11.28 3.25
C LEU A 7 -17.29 -11.08 4.38
N LEU A 8 -17.16 -9.86 4.90
CA LEU A 8 -16.20 -9.57 5.96
C LEU A 8 -16.49 -10.30 7.28
N ILE A 9 -17.76 -10.43 7.67
CA ILE A 9 -18.15 -11.20 8.86
C ILE A 9 -17.82 -12.69 8.65
N ARG A 10 -18.09 -13.22 7.45
CA ARG A 10 -17.77 -14.61 7.11
C ARG A 10 -16.26 -14.87 7.18
N GLU A 11 -15.45 -14.04 6.51
CA GLU A 11 -13.98 -14.19 6.50
C GLU A 11 -13.39 -13.98 7.91
N SER A 12 -13.95 -13.06 8.70
CA SER A 12 -13.60 -12.88 10.12
C SER A 12 -13.88 -14.15 10.93
N GLY A 13 -15.02 -14.81 10.73
CA GLY A 13 -15.36 -16.06 11.39
C GLY A 13 -14.45 -17.23 10.99
N HIS A 14 -14.06 -17.33 9.70
CA HIS A 14 -13.15 -18.38 9.22
C HIS A 14 -11.71 -18.20 9.68
N THR A 15 -11.22 -16.96 9.70
CA THR A 15 -9.83 -16.67 10.03
C THR A 15 -9.59 -16.41 11.51
N GLY A 16 -10.64 -16.09 12.28
CA GLY A 16 -10.54 -15.68 13.67
C GLY A 16 -10.03 -14.24 13.87
N PHE A 17 -9.73 -13.51 12.78
CA PHE A 17 -9.33 -12.11 12.86
C PHE A 17 -10.54 -11.18 12.97
N ARG A 18 -10.36 -10.04 13.63
CA ARG A 18 -11.39 -9.01 13.77
C ARG A 18 -11.78 -8.45 12.39
N VAL A 19 -13.08 -8.19 12.20
CA VAL A 19 -13.69 -7.73 10.94
C VAL A 19 -12.95 -6.52 10.35
N GLU A 20 -12.64 -5.53 11.18
CA GLU A 20 -11.94 -4.30 10.81
C GLU A 20 -10.50 -4.54 10.31
N ILE A 21 -9.84 -5.62 10.76
CA ILE A 21 -8.49 -5.98 10.30
C ILE A 21 -8.59 -6.68 8.95
N VAL A 22 -9.58 -7.57 8.77
CA VAL A 22 -9.85 -8.20 7.47
C VAL A 22 -10.19 -7.14 6.43
N GLU A 23 -11.03 -6.16 6.78
CA GLU A 23 -11.34 -5.02 5.93
C GLU A 23 -10.11 -4.17 5.60
N LYS A 24 -9.25 -3.91 6.59
CA LYS A 24 -7.99 -3.19 6.37
C LYS A 24 -7.07 -3.91 5.37
N VAL A 25 -6.96 -5.24 5.50
CA VAL A 25 -6.17 -6.07 4.57
C VAL A 25 -6.79 -6.06 3.17
N TRP A 26 -8.12 -6.04 3.05
CA TRP A 26 -8.79 -5.90 1.76
C TRP A 26 -8.38 -4.59 1.06
N HIS A 27 -8.47 -3.45 1.75
CA HIS A 27 -8.03 -2.17 1.20
C HIS A 27 -6.54 -2.16 0.85
N LEU A 28 -5.71 -2.80 1.68
CA LEU A 28 -4.29 -2.97 1.39
C LEU A 28 -4.08 -3.72 0.07
N MET A 29 -4.75 -4.84 -0.15
CA MET A 29 -4.62 -5.63 -1.38
C MET A 29 -5.07 -4.83 -2.60
N ASN A 30 -6.18 -4.11 -2.51
CA ASN A 30 -6.64 -3.24 -3.58
C ASN A 30 -5.63 -2.13 -3.94
N VAL A 31 -4.97 -1.52 -2.94
CA VAL A 31 -3.92 -0.52 -3.20
C VAL A 31 -2.72 -1.16 -3.88
N LEU A 32 -2.29 -2.35 -3.45
CA LEU A 32 -1.18 -3.07 -4.10
C LEU A 32 -1.52 -3.46 -5.54
N GLU A 33 -2.74 -3.95 -5.79
CA GLU A 33 -3.24 -4.24 -7.14
C GLU A 33 -3.28 -2.97 -7.99
N GLY A 34 -3.76 -1.85 -7.45
CA GLY A 34 -3.80 -0.57 -8.14
C GLY A 34 -2.42 -0.01 -8.48
N ILE A 35 -1.43 -0.21 -7.61
CA ILE A 35 -0.02 0.11 -7.89
C ILE A 35 0.50 -0.77 -9.02
N ASN A 36 0.28 -2.09 -8.93
CA ASN A 36 0.75 -3.06 -9.92
C ASN A 36 0.07 -2.87 -11.29
N ALA A 37 -1.18 -2.42 -11.33
CA ALA A 37 -1.90 -2.13 -12.57
C ALA A 37 -1.52 -0.79 -13.20
N HIS A 38 -0.84 0.10 -12.48
CA HIS A 38 -0.47 1.41 -12.98
C HIS A 38 0.87 1.35 -13.75
N PRO A 39 0.90 1.58 -15.08
CA PRO A 39 2.08 1.31 -15.92
C PRO A 39 3.33 2.07 -15.49
N PHE A 40 3.17 3.27 -14.94
CA PHE A 40 4.31 4.05 -14.43
C PHE A 40 4.83 3.53 -13.08
N LEU A 41 3.94 3.05 -12.20
CA LEU A 41 4.30 2.68 -10.83
C LEU A 41 4.86 1.26 -10.75
N GLN A 42 4.32 0.31 -11.53
CA GLN A 42 4.74 -1.09 -11.53
C GLN A 42 6.25 -1.25 -11.77
N GLU A 43 6.81 -0.43 -12.66
CA GLU A 43 8.23 -0.47 -13.03
C GLU A 43 9.14 0.26 -12.02
N ARG A 44 8.56 0.96 -11.03
CA ARG A 44 9.26 1.92 -10.18
C ARG A 44 9.12 1.65 -8.71
N LEU A 45 8.17 0.82 -8.29
CA LEU A 45 7.87 0.58 -6.89
C LEU A 45 7.94 -0.92 -6.59
N VAL A 46 8.66 -1.28 -5.55
CA VAL A 46 8.71 -2.67 -5.06
C VAL A 46 8.24 -2.75 -3.61
N LEU A 47 7.45 -3.78 -3.31
CA LEU A 47 7.00 -4.08 -1.96
C LEU A 47 8.15 -4.65 -1.14
N LYS A 48 8.27 -4.19 0.11
CA LYS A 48 9.26 -4.67 1.08
C LYS A 48 8.64 -4.88 2.46
N GLY A 49 9.49 -5.32 3.38
CA GLY A 49 9.17 -5.40 4.80
C GLY A 49 8.20 -6.54 5.13
N GLY A 50 7.51 -6.41 6.27
CA GLY A 50 6.70 -7.48 6.82
C GLY A 50 5.55 -7.95 5.93
N THR A 51 4.97 -7.05 5.11
CA THR A 51 3.89 -7.41 4.19
C THR A 51 4.40 -8.24 3.02
N ALA A 52 5.56 -7.90 2.44
CA ALA A 52 6.20 -8.72 1.41
C ALA A 52 6.54 -10.13 1.92
N LEU A 53 7.15 -10.21 3.12
CA LEU A 53 7.47 -11.50 3.74
C LEU A 53 6.21 -12.33 4.00
N ASN A 54 5.14 -11.70 4.48
CA ASN A 54 3.90 -12.39 4.81
C ASN A 54 3.18 -12.94 3.56
N LEU A 55 3.22 -12.21 2.43
CA LEU A 55 2.53 -12.60 1.20
C LEU A 55 3.34 -13.59 0.34
N PHE A 56 4.67 -13.46 0.30
CA PHE A 56 5.49 -14.16 -0.68
C PHE A 56 6.48 -15.18 -0.10
N VAL A 57 6.75 -15.14 1.20
CA VAL A 57 7.75 -16.01 1.84
C VAL A 57 7.13 -16.95 2.88
N PHE A 58 6.18 -16.46 3.65
CA PHE A 58 5.51 -17.24 4.69
C PHE A 58 4.11 -17.70 4.26
N ASP A 59 3.62 -18.76 4.91
CA ASP A 59 2.24 -19.23 4.78
C ASP A 59 1.29 -18.40 5.65
N LEU A 60 1.25 -17.09 5.41
CA LEU A 60 0.36 -16.10 6.05
C LEU A 60 0.16 -16.29 7.58
N PRO A 61 1.23 -16.38 8.39
CA PRO A 61 1.13 -16.68 9.83
C PRO A 61 0.41 -15.59 10.64
N ARG A 62 0.23 -14.41 10.05
CA ARG A 62 -0.50 -13.28 10.62
C ARG A 62 -1.07 -12.41 9.49
N LEU A 63 -1.92 -11.45 9.85
CA LEU A 63 -2.23 -10.34 8.95
C LEU A 63 -1.14 -9.26 9.03
N SER A 64 -0.78 -8.70 7.88
CA SER A 64 0.07 -7.53 7.76
C SER A 64 -0.78 -6.36 7.26
N VAL A 65 -0.63 -5.19 7.88
CA VAL A 65 -1.61 -4.10 7.75
C VAL A 65 -1.02 -2.79 7.22
N ASP A 66 0.25 -2.78 6.86
CA ASP A 66 0.93 -1.60 6.33
C ASP A 66 1.58 -1.91 4.97
N ILE A 67 1.64 -0.92 4.09
CA ILE A 67 2.33 -1.02 2.81
C ILE A 67 3.67 -0.33 2.95
N ASN A 68 4.77 -1.04 2.65
CA ASN A 68 6.12 -0.47 2.68
C ASN A 68 6.76 -0.68 1.30
N LEU A 69 7.17 0.41 0.66
CA LEU A 69 7.65 0.42 -0.72
C LEU A 69 9.06 1.02 -0.79
N ASN A 70 9.86 0.54 -1.74
CA ASN A 70 11.04 1.25 -2.23
C ASN A 70 10.76 1.75 -3.64
N TYR A 71 11.23 2.96 -3.94
CA TYR A 71 11.39 3.43 -5.30
C TYR A 71 12.67 2.84 -5.92
N ILE A 72 12.56 2.35 -7.16
CA ILE A 72 13.63 1.67 -7.91
C ILE A 72 13.77 2.17 -9.37
N GLY A 73 13.19 3.32 -9.71
CA GLY A 73 13.23 3.84 -11.08
C GLY A 73 14.65 4.32 -11.48
N MET A 74 14.87 5.62 -11.41
CA MET A 74 16.16 6.23 -11.72
C MET A 74 17.14 6.06 -10.54
N PRO A 75 18.37 5.57 -10.78
CA PRO A 75 19.35 5.35 -9.72
C PRO A 75 19.95 6.66 -9.17
N ASP A 76 20.07 7.68 -10.02
CA ASP A 76 20.62 8.97 -9.67
C ASP A 76 19.58 9.87 -8.98
N ARG A 77 20.07 10.88 -8.27
CA ARG A 77 19.22 11.78 -7.48
C ARG A 77 18.36 12.68 -8.36
N GLU A 78 18.87 13.16 -9.48
CA GLU A 78 18.16 14.12 -10.33
C GLU A 78 16.97 13.45 -11.01
N GLY A 79 17.18 12.25 -11.56
CA GLY A 79 16.14 11.38 -12.09
C GLY A 79 15.08 11.08 -11.04
N MET A 80 15.48 10.62 -9.84
CA MET A 80 14.54 10.37 -8.74
C MET A 80 13.72 11.61 -8.38
N MET A 81 14.36 12.78 -8.26
CA MET A 81 13.69 14.03 -7.92
C MET A 81 12.70 14.46 -9.01
N SER A 82 12.99 14.16 -10.28
CA SER A 82 12.09 14.42 -11.40
C SER A 82 10.88 13.48 -11.42
N GLU A 83 11.06 12.20 -11.04
CA GLU A 83 9.99 11.20 -11.05
C GLU A 83 9.12 11.25 -9.79
N ARG A 84 9.68 11.66 -8.65
CA ARG A 84 8.96 11.74 -7.37
C ARG A 84 7.58 12.40 -7.45
N PRO A 85 7.40 13.63 -7.98
CA PRO A 85 6.07 14.23 -8.05
C PRO A 85 5.10 13.45 -8.94
N LEU A 86 5.60 12.74 -9.96
CA LEU A 86 4.77 11.88 -10.83
C LEU A 86 4.32 10.62 -10.09
N ILE A 87 5.21 10.02 -9.29
CA ILE A 87 4.91 8.87 -8.44
C ILE A 87 3.89 9.24 -7.37
N GLU A 88 4.11 10.36 -6.67
CA GLU A 88 3.20 10.84 -5.63
C GLU A 88 1.80 11.08 -6.23
N LYS A 89 1.71 11.78 -7.37
CA LYS A 89 0.44 12.00 -8.08
C LYS A 89 -0.25 10.69 -8.53
N ALA A 90 0.53 9.72 -9.01
CA ALA A 90 -0.01 8.43 -9.42
C ALA A 90 -0.53 7.62 -8.22
N LEU A 91 0.17 7.65 -7.07
CA LEU A 91 -0.30 7.05 -5.83
C LEU A 91 -1.59 7.70 -5.33
N GLU A 92 -1.70 9.03 -5.37
CA GLU A 92 -2.93 9.74 -5.03
C GLU A 92 -4.11 9.28 -5.89
N ALA A 93 -3.89 9.08 -7.20
CA ALA A 93 -4.91 8.56 -8.10
C ALA A 93 -5.32 7.12 -7.78
N VAL A 94 -4.39 6.27 -7.35
CA VAL A 94 -4.68 4.92 -6.85
C VAL A 94 -5.54 4.99 -5.58
N PHE A 95 -5.16 5.83 -4.61
CA PHE A 95 -5.90 5.97 -3.36
C PHE A 95 -7.34 6.48 -3.59
N GLN A 96 -7.50 7.48 -4.46
CA GLN A 96 -8.81 8.02 -4.82
C GLN A 96 -9.72 6.98 -5.49
N ARG A 97 -9.17 6.15 -6.38
CA ARG A 97 -9.93 5.06 -7.02
C ARG A 97 -10.44 4.04 -6.01
N GLU A 98 -9.70 3.82 -4.93
CA GLU A 98 -10.09 2.96 -3.81
C GLU A 98 -10.94 3.66 -2.73
N ASN A 99 -11.42 4.89 -3.01
CA ASN A 99 -12.19 5.72 -2.06
C ASN A 99 -11.45 5.98 -0.74
N LEU A 100 -10.12 6.02 -0.78
CA LEU A 100 -9.26 6.34 0.36
C LEU A 100 -8.98 7.83 0.38
N THR A 101 -9.21 8.45 1.54
CA THR A 101 -8.93 9.89 1.76
C THR A 101 -7.56 10.07 2.38
N ILE A 102 -6.77 11.00 1.86
CA ILE A 102 -5.44 11.29 2.38
C ILE A 102 -5.58 12.21 3.59
N HIS A 103 -5.19 11.73 4.77
CA HIS A 103 -5.20 12.52 5.99
C HIS A 103 -3.86 13.20 6.25
N ARG A 104 -2.76 12.59 5.81
CA ARG A 104 -1.40 13.12 5.95
C ARG A 104 -0.58 12.81 4.70
N ILE A 105 0.09 13.84 4.20
CA ILE A 105 1.06 13.75 3.10
C ILE A 105 2.49 13.77 3.69
N PRO A 106 3.43 13.02 3.12
CA PRO A 106 4.85 13.12 3.46
C PRO A 106 5.43 14.53 3.36
N THR A 107 6.22 14.95 4.35
CA THR A 107 6.94 16.24 4.33
C THR A 107 8.47 16.10 4.31
N LYS A 108 9.01 14.87 4.31
CA LYS A 108 10.45 14.61 4.42
C LYS A 108 11.10 14.28 3.07
N HIS A 109 12.40 14.59 2.96
CA HIS A 109 13.15 14.44 1.71
C HIS A 109 13.53 12.99 1.36
N ALA A 110 13.77 12.11 2.33
CA ALA A 110 14.25 10.73 2.08
C ALA A 110 13.12 9.71 1.76
N GLY A 111 11.87 10.10 1.96
CA GLY A 111 10.74 9.19 1.92
C GLY A 111 9.52 9.78 2.62
N GLY A 112 8.49 8.95 2.74
CA GLY A 112 7.19 9.45 3.15
C GLY A 112 6.19 8.39 3.53
N LYS A 113 5.50 8.65 4.65
CA LYS A 113 4.34 7.87 5.09
C LYS A 113 3.05 8.64 4.82
N TRP A 114 2.23 8.11 3.93
CA TRP A 114 0.83 8.49 3.81
C TRP A 114 0.01 7.80 4.89
N GLN A 115 -0.91 8.58 5.48
CA GLN A 115 -1.96 8.04 6.33
C GLN A 115 -3.29 8.24 5.60
N LEU A 116 -3.90 7.14 5.22
CA LEU A 116 -5.15 7.09 4.48
C LEU A 116 -6.28 6.75 5.44
N LYS A 117 -7.49 7.26 5.16
CA LYS A 117 -8.71 6.98 5.91
C LYS A 117 -9.83 6.50 4.99
N TYR A 118 -10.64 5.59 5.50
CA TYR A 118 -11.87 5.11 4.86
C TYR A 118 -12.99 4.95 5.88
N GLN A 119 -14.22 4.92 5.38
CA GLN A 119 -15.39 4.57 6.17
C GLN A 119 -15.53 3.04 6.17
N GLY A 120 -15.40 2.42 7.34
CA GLY A 120 -15.53 0.97 7.49
C GLY A 120 -16.97 0.50 7.39
N VAL A 121 -17.17 -0.76 6.99
CA VAL A 121 -18.50 -1.37 6.81
C VAL A 121 -19.34 -1.43 8.09
N LEU A 122 -18.71 -1.35 9.26
CA LEU A 122 -19.38 -1.33 10.56
C LEU A 122 -19.69 0.09 11.05
N GLY A 123 -19.43 1.13 10.25
CA GLY A 123 -19.65 2.52 10.63
C GLY A 123 -18.48 3.18 11.36
N ASN A 124 -17.41 2.43 11.67
CA ASN A 124 -16.16 2.95 12.23
C ASN A 124 -15.28 3.61 11.15
N GLN A 125 -14.36 4.48 11.57
CA GLN A 125 -13.33 5.01 10.67
C GLN A 125 -12.12 4.06 10.65
N GLY A 126 -11.74 3.60 9.45
CA GLY A 126 -10.55 2.80 9.21
C GLY A 126 -9.36 3.65 8.79
N ASN A 127 -8.16 3.08 8.88
CA ASN A 127 -6.93 3.69 8.40
C ASN A 127 -6.07 2.69 7.63
N LEU A 128 -5.24 3.19 6.72
CA LEU A 128 -4.21 2.43 6.02
C LEU A 128 -2.95 3.27 5.90
N GLU A 129 -1.78 2.68 6.16
CA GLU A 129 -0.50 3.37 6.04
C GLU A 129 0.25 2.87 4.80
N VAL A 130 0.78 3.81 4.03
CA VAL A 130 1.66 3.54 2.88
C VAL A 130 2.96 4.31 3.12
N ASP A 131 4.08 3.60 3.25
CA ASP A 131 5.42 4.18 3.37
C ASP A 131 6.20 3.97 2.07
N LEU A 132 6.81 5.04 1.56
CA LEU A 132 7.68 5.00 0.39
C LEU A 132 9.05 5.55 0.72
N ASN A 133 10.08 4.77 0.38
CA ASN A 133 11.47 5.16 0.53
C ASN A 133 12.10 5.46 -0.85
N PHE A 134 12.75 6.62 -0.98
CA PHE A 134 13.43 7.05 -2.21
C PHE A 134 14.96 6.88 -2.15
N MET A 135 15.50 6.30 -1.08
CA MET A 135 16.94 6.18 -0.86
C MET A 135 17.52 4.90 -1.45
N PHE A 136 16.79 3.78 -1.34
CA PHE A 136 17.28 2.45 -1.75
C PHE A 136 16.85 2.11 -3.18
N ARG A 137 17.47 2.80 -4.14
CA ARG A 137 17.04 2.84 -5.56
C ARG A 137 17.56 1.70 -6.44
N ILE A 138 18.60 1.01 -6.00
CA ILE A 138 19.23 -0.07 -6.76
C ILE A 138 19.05 -1.36 -5.97
N PRO A 139 18.24 -2.31 -6.48
CA PRO A 139 18.18 -3.66 -5.95
C PRO A 139 19.55 -4.35 -6.03
N LEU A 140 19.86 -5.23 -5.07
CA LEU A 140 21.09 -6.03 -5.12
C LEU A 140 20.99 -7.21 -6.10
N TRP A 141 19.78 -7.62 -6.46
CA TRP A 141 19.47 -8.72 -7.38
C TRP A 141 18.46 -8.25 -8.40
N ASP A 142 18.44 -8.92 -9.55
CA ASP A 142 17.43 -8.70 -10.59
C ASP A 142 16.02 -9.02 -10.04
N ILE A 143 15.05 -8.21 -10.42
CA ILE A 143 13.65 -8.24 -9.99
C ILE A 143 12.71 -8.16 -11.18
#